data_AF-A0A286DI14-F1
#
_entry.id   AF-A0A286DI14-F1
#
_cell.length_a   1.000
_cell.length_b   1.000
_cell.length_c   1.000
_cell.angle_alpha   90.00
_cell.angle_beta   90.00
_cell.angle_gamma   90.00
#
_symmetry.space_group_name_H-M   'P 1'
#
loop_
_entity.id
_entity.type
_entity.pdbx_description
1 polymer ?
#
loop_
_entity_poly.entity_id
_entity_poly.type
_entity_poly.pdbx_seq_one_letter_code
_entity_poly.pdbx_strand_id
1 'polypeptide(L)'
;MSERMDWRTAALATGPSEREAAEEGVRLAYRRAGLPEPESVEWVASPLAAARLLSGAGRTERGASVRQAVRDRPVAEERAAVHAELGPLGWGERWRATGAEVWALTAPLVERVRTAVVAELAPGRQDEPALRVLMLEAVLGPQEAPWIAALRPDGEPNGLDGLAAVAGAAGWWWPYERRVVLSERPTEIHRDELGRLHRMDGPALVFPDGFALHAFRGMPVPPDFLEELESLTPQRITDEGNAELRRVMFEHYGYERYLRETGAKPVDRDETGVLWRIAQFDDEDIVMVEVVNSTPEPDGTRRTYWLRVPPRTRTAREAVAWTFGLDAESYAPSRQT
;
A
#
# COMPACT_ATOMS: atom_id res chain seq x y z
N MET A 1 -34.58 10.10 -9.16
CA MET A 1 -33.82 8.91 -8.71
C MET A 1 -32.38 9.37 -8.57
N SER A 2 -31.94 9.67 -7.35
CA SER A 2 -30.55 10.08 -7.09
C SER A 2 -29.65 8.90 -7.44
N GLU A 3 -28.64 9.14 -8.28
CA GLU A 3 -27.67 8.13 -8.67
C GLU A 3 -26.94 7.64 -7.42
N ARG A 4 -27.01 6.32 -7.15
CA ARG A 4 -26.43 5.71 -5.96
C ARG A 4 -24.91 5.86 -6.04
N MET A 5 -24.29 6.48 -5.03
CA MET A 5 -22.85 6.69 -4.98
C MET A 5 -22.10 5.36 -5.13
N ASP A 6 -21.23 5.27 -6.14
CA ASP A 6 -20.32 4.12 -6.25
C ASP A 6 -19.12 4.30 -5.32
N TRP A 7 -19.21 3.65 -4.16
CA TRP A 7 -18.16 3.70 -3.15
C TRP A 7 -16.82 3.11 -3.60
N ARG A 8 -16.77 2.25 -4.64
CA ARG A 8 -15.48 1.78 -5.20
C ARG A 8 -14.73 2.92 -5.86
N THR A 9 -15.45 3.72 -6.67
CA THR A 9 -14.89 4.90 -7.33
C THR A 9 -14.63 6.02 -6.33
N ALA A 10 -15.58 6.31 -5.45
CA ALA A 10 -15.45 7.41 -4.48
C ALA A 10 -14.25 7.22 -3.54
N ALA A 11 -13.98 6.00 -3.07
CA ALA A 11 -12.90 5.68 -2.13
C ALA A 11 -11.48 6.06 -2.61
N LEU A 12 -11.32 6.20 -3.92
CA LEU A 12 -10.06 6.51 -4.60
C LEU A 12 -10.19 7.75 -5.48
N ALA A 13 -11.22 8.57 -5.24
CA ALA A 13 -11.45 9.79 -5.99
C ALA A 13 -10.28 10.76 -5.81
N THR A 14 -9.89 11.36 -6.93
CA THR A 14 -8.83 12.37 -7.01
C THR A 14 -9.38 13.68 -7.54
N GLY A 15 -8.59 14.75 -7.40
CA GLY A 15 -8.94 16.08 -7.86
C GLY A 15 -9.56 16.97 -6.77
N PRO A 16 -9.97 18.20 -7.11
CA PRO A 16 -10.33 19.23 -6.14
C PRO A 16 -11.52 18.80 -5.27
N SER A 17 -11.50 19.12 -3.99
CA SER A 17 -12.62 18.81 -3.09
C SER A 17 -13.83 19.71 -3.35
N GLU A 18 -15.03 19.17 -3.14
CA GLU A 18 -16.29 19.92 -3.14
C GLU A 18 -16.50 20.57 -1.78
N ARG A 19 -15.80 21.68 -1.53
CA ARG A 19 -15.66 22.27 -0.19
C ARG A 19 -16.99 22.57 0.50
N GLU A 20 -17.95 23.16 -0.20
CA GLU A 20 -19.27 23.48 0.37
C GLU A 20 -20.03 22.22 0.81
N ALA A 21 -20.04 21.18 -0.04
CA ALA A 21 -20.68 19.90 0.28
C ALA A 21 -19.99 19.20 1.46
N ALA A 22 -18.66 19.26 1.53
CA ALA A 22 -17.90 18.71 2.64
C ALA A 22 -18.19 19.43 3.96
N GLU A 23 -18.25 20.77 3.94
CA GLU A 23 -18.57 21.55 5.14
C GLU A 23 -19.98 21.29 5.65
N GLU A 24 -20.97 21.19 4.75
CA GLU A 24 -22.33 20.81 5.15
C GLU A 24 -22.38 19.38 5.71
N GLY A 25 -21.63 18.44 5.11
CA GLY A 25 -21.47 17.08 5.63
C GLY A 25 -20.87 17.05 7.04
N VAL A 26 -19.85 17.88 7.29
CA VAL A 26 -19.27 18.05 8.62
C VAL A 26 -20.31 18.59 9.60
N ARG A 27 -21.00 19.69 9.29
CA ARG A 27 -22.03 20.26 10.17
C ARG A 27 -23.14 19.24 10.46
N LEU A 28 -23.57 18.49 9.45
CA LEU A 28 -24.53 17.41 9.62
C LEU A 28 -24.01 16.31 10.57
N ALA A 29 -22.75 15.90 10.47
CA ALA A 29 -22.15 14.92 11.38
C ALA A 29 -22.15 15.42 12.85
N TYR A 30 -21.86 16.70 13.09
CA TYR A 30 -21.94 17.29 14.43
C TYR A 30 -23.38 17.35 14.96
N ARG A 31 -24.33 17.81 14.13
CA ARG A 31 -25.76 17.84 14.49
C ARG A 31 -26.29 16.45 14.84
N ARG A 32 -25.93 15.42 14.04
CA ARG A 32 -26.29 14.02 14.31
C ARG A 32 -25.68 13.49 15.61
N ALA A 33 -24.50 13.96 15.98
CA ALA A 33 -23.84 13.63 17.24
C ALA A 33 -24.38 14.43 18.45
N GLY A 34 -25.32 15.36 18.24
CA GLY A 34 -25.84 16.24 19.30
C GLY A 34 -24.83 17.28 19.78
N LEU A 35 -23.83 17.62 18.95
CA LEU A 35 -22.80 18.62 19.24
C LEU A 35 -23.15 19.96 18.58
N PRO A 36 -22.68 21.10 19.13
CA PRO A 36 -22.70 22.36 18.41
C PRO A 36 -21.86 22.23 17.13
N GLU A 37 -22.27 22.91 16.06
CA GLU A 37 -21.48 22.95 14.83
C GLU A 37 -20.11 23.61 15.06
N PRO A 38 -19.07 23.23 14.29
CA PRO A 38 -17.76 23.86 14.42
C PRO A 38 -17.84 25.35 14.06
N GLU A 39 -17.19 26.18 14.86
CA GLU A 39 -17.14 27.63 14.67
C GLU A 39 -16.26 28.02 13.47
N SER A 40 -15.28 27.16 13.13
CA SER A 40 -14.41 27.36 11.97
C SER A 40 -14.10 26.04 11.26
N VAL A 41 -13.97 26.15 9.94
CA VAL A 41 -13.45 25.09 9.07
C VAL A 41 -12.18 25.61 8.39
N GLU A 42 -11.07 24.94 8.64
CA GLU A 42 -9.78 25.26 8.03
C GLU A 42 -9.42 24.20 6.99
N TRP A 43 -9.11 24.65 5.77
CA TRP A 43 -8.73 23.78 4.67
C TRP A 43 -7.22 23.75 4.49
N VAL A 44 -6.67 22.55 4.35
CA VAL A 44 -5.25 22.31 4.07
C VAL A 44 -5.10 21.41 2.85
N ALA A 45 -3.93 21.46 2.22
CA ALA A 45 -3.68 20.76 0.98
C ALA A 45 -3.49 19.25 1.15
N SER A 46 -3.07 18.77 2.33
CA SER A 46 -2.75 17.36 2.54
C SER A 46 -2.89 16.94 4.01
N PRO A 47 -2.93 15.61 4.30
CA PRO A 47 -2.82 15.10 5.66
C PRO A 47 -1.52 15.50 6.36
N LEU A 48 -0.43 15.69 5.59
CA LEU A 48 0.83 16.18 6.11
C LEU A 48 0.71 17.64 6.58
N ALA A 49 0.09 18.50 5.77
CA ALA A 49 -0.19 19.89 6.15
C ALA A 49 -1.12 19.96 7.37
N ALA A 50 -2.15 19.11 7.45
CA ALA A 50 -3.02 18.99 8.62
C ALA A 50 -2.22 18.62 9.88
N ALA A 51 -1.38 17.59 9.78
CA ALA A 51 -0.57 17.13 10.91
C ALA A 51 0.47 18.17 11.36
N ARG A 52 1.10 18.91 10.42
CA ARG A 52 1.98 20.05 10.73
C ARG A 52 1.26 21.13 11.52
N LEU A 53 0.09 21.56 11.01
CA LEU A 53 -0.74 22.57 11.65
C LEU A 53 -1.15 22.15 13.07
N LEU A 54 -1.64 20.92 13.21
CA LEU A 54 -2.21 20.42 14.47
C LEU A 54 -1.16 20.01 15.51
N SER A 55 0.05 19.64 15.09
CA SER A 55 1.17 19.36 16.00
C SER A 55 1.85 20.62 16.52
N GLY A 56 1.81 21.72 15.74
CA GLY A 56 2.27 23.04 16.19
C GLY A 56 1.31 23.74 17.16
N ALA A 57 0.02 23.40 17.12
CA ALA A 57 -1.00 23.96 18.02
C ALA A 57 -1.04 23.22 19.37
N GLY A 58 -1.09 23.98 20.47
CA GLY A 58 -1.26 23.40 21.81
C GLY A 58 -2.65 22.74 21.96
N ARG A 59 -2.79 21.74 22.86
CA ARG A 59 -4.09 21.06 23.10
C ARG A 59 -5.23 22.03 23.44
N THR A 60 -4.94 23.12 24.15
CA THR A 60 -5.91 24.17 24.51
C THR A 60 -6.38 24.99 23.31
N GLU A 61 -5.52 25.20 22.32
CA GLU A 61 -5.84 25.93 21.09
C GLU A 61 -6.63 25.06 20.12
N ARG A 62 -6.25 23.78 20.02
CA ARG A 62 -6.87 22.79 19.16
C ARG A 62 -8.25 22.34 19.66
N GLY A 63 -8.43 22.25 20.97
CA GLY A 63 -9.60 21.64 21.61
C GLY A 63 -9.51 20.12 21.71
N ALA A 64 -10.47 19.49 22.40
CA ALA A 64 -10.56 18.04 22.45
C ALA A 64 -11.08 17.48 21.12
N SER A 65 -10.54 16.34 20.68
CA SER A 65 -11.07 15.67 19.49
C SER A 65 -12.46 15.12 19.79
N VAL A 66 -13.40 15.34 18.88
CA VAL A 66 -14.77 14.79 18.96
C VAL A 66 -14.98 13.62 18.00
N ARG A 67 -13.90 13.06 17.44
CA ARG A 67 -13.93 11.91 16.49
C ARG A 67 -14.73 10.73 17.02
N GLN A 68 -14.65 10.47 18.33
CA GLN A 68 -15.44 9.41 18.96
C GLN A 68 -16.95 9.66 18.79
N ALA A 69 -17.41 10.91 19.00
CA ALA A 69 -18.82 11.27 18.93
C ALA A 69 -19.34 11.38 17.48
N VAL A 70 -18.54 11.96 16.57
CA VAL A 70 -18.99 12.18 15.18
C VAL A 70 -18.77 10.98 14.25
N ARG A 71 -17.90 10.04 14.63
CA ARG A 71 -17.55 8.88 13.79
C ARG A 71 -17.68 7.55 14.50
N ASP A 72 -16.92 7.32 15.58
CA ASP A 72 -16.83 5.97 16.16
C ASP A 72 -18.16 5.47 16.72
N ARG A 73 -18.86 6.32 17.46
CA ARG A 73 -20.16 5.98 18.06
C ARG A 73 -21.24 5.77 17.00
N PRO A 74 -21.48 6.68 16.03
CA PRO A 74 -22.45 6.44 14.95
C PRO A 74 -22.15 5.15 14.17
N VAL A 75 -20.90 4.90 13.81
CA VAL A 75 -20.50 3.66 13.10
C VAL A 75 -20.79 2.42 13.96
N ALA A 76 -20.51 2.48 15.26
CA ALA A 76 -20.78 1.37 16.17
C ALA A 76 -22.28 1.10 16.34
N GLU A 77 -23.10 2.15 16.45
CA GLU A 77 -24.56 2.06 16.59
C GLU A 77 -25.19 1.44 15.33
N GLU A 78 -24.82 1.92 14.14
CA GLU A 78 -25.30 1.39 12.86
C GLU A 78 -24.84 -0.05 12.64
N ARG A 79 -23.59 -0.37 12.99
CA ARG A 79 -23.09 -1.75 12.93
C ARG A 79 -23.85 -2.66 13.88
N ALA A 80 -24.15 -2.20 15.09
CA ALA A 80 -24.93 -2.98 16.06
C ALA A 80 -26.36 -3.23 15.55
N ALA A 81 -27.01 -2.23 14.96
CA ALA A 81 -28.34 -2.36 14.36
C ALA A 81 -28.34 -3.40 13.21
N VAL A 82 -27.41 -3.27 12.26
CA VAL A 82 -27.26 -4.23 11.15
C VAL A 82 -26.96 -5.65 11.67
N HIS A 83 -26.10 -5.76 12.68
CA HIS A 83 -25.77 -7.07 13.26
C HIS A 83 -26.94 -7.69 14.04
N ALA A 84 -27.81 -6.88 14.65
CA ALA A 84 -29.04 -7.35 15.30
C ALA A 84 -30.07 -7.84 14.27
N GLU A 85 -30.15 -7.18 13.11
CA GLU A 85 -31.05 -7.56 12.01
C GLU A 85 -30.61 -8.83 11.28
N LEU A 86 -29.33 -8.92 10.91
CA LEU A 86 -28.82 -9.99 10.03
C LEU A 86 -28.17 -11.17 10.76
N GLY A 87 -27.79 -10.95 12.02
CA GLY A 87 -26.90 -11.85 12.75
C GLY A 87 -25.47 -11.91 12.18
N PRO A 88 -24.59 -12.74 12.79
CA PRO A 88 -23.18 -12.81 12.42
C PRO A 88 -22.91 -13.25 10.98
N LEU A 89 -23.67 -14.23 10.48
CA LEU A 89 -23.50 -14.78 9.13
C LEU A 89 -23.92 -13.76 8.05
N GLY A 90 -25.09 -13.15 8.22
CA GLY A 90 -25.58 -12.14 7.29
C GLY A 90 -24.72 -10.87 7.29
N TRP A 91 -24.17 -10.47 8.44
CA TRP A 91 -23.13 -9.42 8.49
C TRP A 91 -21.90 -9.79 7.64
N GLY A 92 -21.40 -11.02 7.78
CA GLY A 92 -20.24 -11.49 7.02
C GLY A 92 -20.49 -11.56 5.50
N GLU A 93 -21.70 -11.91 5.08
CA GLU A 93 -22.13 -11.85 3.67
C GLU A 93 -22.23 -10.42 3.17
N ARG A 94 -22.89 -9.53 3.92
CA ARG A 94 -23.01 -8.10 3.57
C ARG A 94 -21.65 -7.45 3.44
N TRP A 95 -20.74 -7.65 4.41
CA TRP A 95 -19.38 -7.12 4.37
C TRP A 95 -18.62 -7.58 3.12
N ARG A 96 -18.66 -8.89 2.80
CA ARG A 96 -18.01 -9.44 1.59
C ARG A 96 -18.57 -8.86 0.29
N ALA A 97 -19.88 -8.61 0.22
CA ALA A 97 -20.53 -8.06 -0.96
C ALA A 97 -20.30 -6.55 -1.16
N THR A 98 -19.88 -5.83 -0.11
CA THR A 98 -19.79 -4.37 -0.11
C THR A 98 -18.40 -3.89 0.30
N GLY A 99 -18.15 -3.76 1.60
CA GLY A 99 -16.96 -3.11 2.15
C GLY A 99 -15.66 -3.87 1.98
N ALA A 100 -15.66 -5.20 1.91
CA ALA A 100 -14.43 -6.01 1.94
C ALA A 100 -13.47 -5.70 0.78
N GLU A 101 -14.01 -5.54 -0.43
CA GLU A 101 -13.20 -5.24 -1.62
C GLU A 101 -12.64 -3.82 -1.55
N VAL A 102 -13.46 -2.84 -1.17
CA VAL A 102 -13.02 -1.45 -0.98
C VAL A 102 -11.98 -1.35 0.15
N TRP A 103 -12.13 -2.14 1.21
CA TRP A 103 -11.19 -2.22 2.33
C TRP A 103 -9.82 -2.72 1.87
N ALA A 104 -9.78 -3.76 1.04
CA ALA A 104 -8.52 -4.30 0.50
C ALA A 104 -7.73 -3.25 -0.29
N LEU A 105 -8.42 -2.32 -0.95
CA LEU A 105 -7.80 -1.22 -1.71
C LEU A 105 -7.36 -0.05 -0.81
N THR A 106 -8.17 0.30 0.19
CA THR A 106 -7.99 1.54 0.97
C THR A 106 -7.16 1.37 2.23
N ALA A 107 -7.19 0.20 2.89
CA ALA A 107 -6.45 0.00 4.13
C ALA A 107 -4.92 0.14 3.95
N PRO A 108 -4.29 -0.46 2.91
CA PRO A 108 -2.86 -0.24 2.67
C PRO A 108 -2.52 1.23 2.39
N LEU A 109 -3.41 1.93 1.67
CA LEU A 109 -3.24 3.36 1.35
C LEU A 109 -3.23 4.22 2.62
N VAL A 110 -4.17 4.00 3.53
CA VAL A 110 -4.26 4.73 4.82
C VAL A 110 -2.99 4.56 5.63
N GLU A 111 -2.50 3.31 5.75
CA GLU A 111 -1.28 3.03 6.51
C GLU A 111 -0.03 3.63 5.87
N ARG A 112 0.04 3.69 4.53
CA ARG A 112 1.12 4.37 3.81
C ARG A 112 1.13 5.88 4.09
N VAL A 113 -0.02 6.53 4.00
CA VAL A 113 -0.14 7.98 4.30
C VAL A 113 0.25 8.26 5.75
N ARG A 114 -0.27 7.49 6.72
CA ARG A 114 0.10 7.65 8.13
C ARG A 114 1.59 7.50 8.38
N THR A 115 2.19 6.44 7.83
CA THR A 115 3.62 6.15 8.00
C THR A 115 4.47 7.29 7.43
N ALA A 116 4.14 7.78 6.23
CA ALA A 116 4.86 8.86 5.59
C ALA A 116 4.72 10.19 6.35
N VAL A 117 3.52 10.54 6.82
CA VAL A 117 3.31 11.75 7.63
C VAL A 117 4.12 11.70 8.92
N VAL A 118 4.13 10.56 9.62
CA VAL A 118 4.92 10.42 10.86
C VAL A 118 6.42 10.50 10.57
N ALA A 119 6.91 9.84 9.52
CA ALA A 119 8.33 9.86 9.14
C ALA A 119 8.82 11.27 8.75
N GLU A 120 7.97 12.04 8.08
CA GLU A 120 8.27 13.41 7.65
C GLU A 120 8.27 14.42 8.81
N LEU A 121 7.45 14.19 9.84
CA LEU A 121 7.28 15.15 10.94
C LEU A 121 8.04 14.84 12.21
N ALA A 122 8.40 13.58 12.45
CA ALA A 122 9.10 13.19 13.67
C ALA A 122 10.59 13.57 13.59
N PRO A 123 11.10 14.52 14.41
CA PRO A 123 12.53 14.80 14.47
C PRO A 123 13.35 13.59 14.95
N GLY A 124 12.74 12.72 15.76
CA GLY A 124 13.27 11.41 16.11
C GLY A 124 12.20 10.45 16.63
N ARG A 125 12.62 9.22 16.93
CA ARG A 125 11.73 8.10 17.29
C ARG A 125 10.82 8.39 18.50
N GLN A 126 11.28 9.23 19.43
CA GLN A 126 10.52 9.63 20.62
C GLN A 126 9.28 10.48 20.31
N ASP A 127 9.24 11.17 19.16
CA ASP A 127 8.16 12.08 18.79
C ASP A 127 7.03 11.37 18.02
N GLU A 128 7.34 10.20 17.43
CA GLU A 128 6.40 9.42 16.63
C GLU A 128 5.09 9.05 17.36
N PRO A 129 5.07 8.68 18.68
CA PRO A 129 3.83 8.30 19.35
C PRO A 129 2.79 9.42 19.38
N ALA A 130 3.21 10.67 19.61
CA ALA A 130 2.30 11.81 19.66
C ALA A 130 1.68 12.08 18.27
N LEU A 131 2.50 12.00 17.21
CA LEU A 131 2.04 12.11 15.83
C LEU A 131 1.10 10.97 15.44
N ARG A 132 1.39 9.73 15.85
CA ARG A 132 0.48 8.60 15.62
C ARG A 132 -0.89 8.81 16.28
N VAL A 133 -0.92 9.31 17.51
CA VAL A 133 -2.18 9.66 18.19
C VAL A 133 -2.94 10.74 17.43
N LEU A 134 -2.25 11.80 16.99
CA LEU A 134 -2.85 12.85 16.15
C LEU A 134 -3.43 12.29 14.84
N MET A 135 -2.75 11.34 14.20
CA MET A 135 -3.24 10.69 12.98
C MET A 135 -4.44 9.74 13.23
N LEU A 136 -4.63 9.26 14.47
CA LEU A 136 -5.80 8.47 14.86
C LEU A 136 -7.04 9.33 15.16
N GLU A 137 -6.86 10.63 15.40
CA GLU A 137 -7.96 11.59 15.56
C GLU A 137 -8.64 11.94 14.23
N ALA A 138 -8.04 11.57 13.09
CA ALA A 138 -8.61 11.79 11.77
C ALA A 138 -9.84 10.89 11.49
N VAL A 139 -10.80 11.43 10.76
CA VAL A 139 -11.81 10.71 9.99
C VAL A 139 -11.34 10.67 8.53
N LEU A 140 -11.37 9.48 7.92
CA LEU A 140 -10.53 9.19 6.75
C LEU A 140 -11.14 9.58 5.40
N GLY A 141 -12.15 10.45 5.41
CA GLY A 141 -12.82 10.93 4.20
C GLY A 141 -13.22 9.77 3.27
N PRO A 142 -12.75 9.70 2.01
CA PRO A 142 -13.13 8.66 1.07
C PRO A 142 -12.73 7.26 1.54
N GLN A 143 -11.71 7.12 2.38
CA GLN A 143 -11.29 5.82 2.93
C GLN A 143 -12.20 5.32 4.07
N GLU A 144 -13.26 6.04 4.44
CA GLU A 144 -14.38 5.49 5.24
C GLU A 144 -15.39 4.71 4.37
N ALA A 145 -15.28 4.78 3.04
CA ALA A 145 -16.17 4.11 2.08
C ALA A 145 -16.43 2.62 2.36
N PRO A 146 -15.46 1.79 2.80
CA PRO A 146 -15.76 0.39 3.14
C PRO A 146 -16.85 0.24 4.21
N TRP A 147 -16.80 1.06 5.25
CA TRP A 147 -17.78 1.06 6.33
C TRP A 147 -19.10 1.65 5.87
N ILE A 148 -19.06 2.75 5.12
CA ILE A 148 -20.27 3.40 4.61
C ILE A 148 -21.02 2.46 3.66
N ALA A 149 -20.32 1.78 2.73
CA ALA A 149 -20.92 0.83 1.81
C ALA A 149 -21.58 -0.36 2.53
N ALA A 150 -20.96 -0.85 3.61
CA ALA A 150 -21.47 -1.99 4.37
C ALA A 150 -22.63 -1.63 5.32
N LEU A 151 -22.64 -0.39 5.84
CA LEU A 151 -23.66 0.08 6.79
C LEU A 151 -24.80 0.84 6.11
N ARG A 152 -24.62 1.27 4.86
CA ARG A 152 -25.61 1.95 4.02
C ARG A 152 -25.70 1.34 2.62
N PRO A 153 -25.98 0.03 2.49
CA PRO A 153 -25.96 -0.61 1.18
C PRO A 153 -26.88 0.10 0.20
N ASP A 154 -28.10 0.49 0.62
CA ASP A 154 -29.13 1.06 -0.25
C ASP A 154 -29.08 2.58 -0.44
N GLY A 155 -28.12 3.26 0.19
CA GLY A 155 -28.05 4.72 0.14
C GLY A 155 -29.15 5.42 0.95
N GLU A 156 -29.97 4.66 1.68
CA GLU A 156 -30.98 5.21 2.59
C GLU A 156 -30.32 6.11 3.65
N PRO A 157 -30.98 7.21 4.05
CA PRO A 157 -30.48 8.10 5.09
C PRO A 157 -30.33 7.38 6.44
N ASN A 158 -29.20 7.56 7.12
CA ASN A 158 -28.99 7.04 8.47
C ASN A 158 -28.03 7.93 9.30
N GLY A 159 -27.58 7.45 10.45
CA GLY A 159 -26.66 8.19 11.33
C GLY A 159 -25.33 8.60 10.67
N LEU A 160 -24.97 8.00 9.53
CA LEU A 160 -23.72 8.25 8.82
C LEU A 160 -23.87 9.22 7.63
N ASP A 161 -25.01 9.92 7.49
CA ASP A 161 -25.24 10.86 6.38
C ASP A 161 -24.13 11.90 6.25
N GLY A 162 -23.72 12.51 7.37
CA GLY A 162 -22.64 13.50 7.39
C GLY A 162 -21.29 12.89 6.98
N LEU A 163 -20.97 11.71 7.51
CA LEU A 163 -19.74 10.99 7.15
C LEU A 163 -19.69 10.66 5.66
N ALA A 164 -20.80 10.19 5.09
CA ALA A 164 -20.90 9.86 3.69
C ALA A 164 -20.79 11.11 2.78
N ALA A 165 -21.40 12.22 3.18
CA ALA A 165 -21.26 13.48 2.45
C ALA A 165 -19.79 13.93 2.38
N VAL A 166 -19.08 13.91 3.52
CA VAL A 166 -17.65 14.28 3.54
C VAL A 166 -16.81 13.28 2.75
N ALA A 167 -17.08 11.98 2.87
CA ALA A 167 -16.34 10.94 2.16
C ALA A 167 -16.48 11.04 0.62
N GLY A 168 -17.58 11.58 0.11
CA GLY A 168 -17.75 11.87 -1.31
C GLY A 168 -17.07 13.17 -1.76
N ALA A 169 -16.94 14.15 -0.85
CA ALA A 169 -16.63 15.52 -1.21
C ALA A 169 -15.18 15.96 -0.93
N ALA A 170 -14.50 15.40 0.09
CA ALA A 170 -13.20 15.89 0.56
C ALA A 170 -12.26 14.75 0.97
N GLY A 171 -11.05 15.10 1.41
CA GLY A 171 -10.06 14.19 1.98
C GLY A 171 -10.28 13.94 3.48
N TRP A 172 -9.18 13.69 4.20
CA TRP A 172 -9.22 13.41 5.64
C TRP A 172 -9.58 14.66 6.42
N TRP A 173 -10.18 14.48 7.59
CA TRP A 173 -10.53 15.61 8.44
C TRP A 173 -10.39 15.30 9.92
N TRP A 174 -10.06 16.33 10.69
CA TRP A 174 -9.83 16.25 12.14
C TRP A 174 -10.92 17.04 12.86
N PRO A 175 -11.88 16.36 13.49
CA PRO A 175 -12.94 17.01 14.23
C PRO A 175 -12.54 17.34 15.68
N TYR A 176 -12.68 18.61 16.05
CA TYR A 176 -12.52 19.12 17.41
C TYR A 176 -13.75 19.90 17.85
N GLU A 177 -13.92 20.10 19.16
CA GLU A 177 -15.11 20.74 19.75
C GLU A 177 -15.54 22.05 19.08
N ARG A 178 -14.60 22.87 18.62
CA ARG A 178 -14.87 24.21 18.07
C ARG A 178 -14.38 24.43 16.64
N ARG A 179 -13.56 23.52 16.10
CA ARG A 179 -12.94 23.68 14.78
C ARG A 179 -12.78 22.35 14.09
N VAL A 180 -12.74 22.39 12.76
CA VAL A 180 -12.42 21.25 11.91
C VAL A 180 -11.27 21.61 10.98
N VAL A 181 -10.30 20.71 10.83
CA VAL A 181 -9.29 20.78 9.77
C VAL A 181 -9.65 19.77 8.71
N LEU A 182 -9.83 20.22 7.46
CA LEU A 182 -10.16 19.41 6.29
C LEU A 182 -8.99 19.41 5.31
N SER A 183 -8.57 18.23 4.89
CA SER A 183 -7.60 18.05 3.81
C SER A 183 -8.30 17.98 2.46
N GLU A 184 -7.67 18.55 1.45
CA GLU A 184 -7.96 18.23 0.05
C GLU A 184 -7.77 16.73 -0.24
N ARG A 185 -8.39 16.23 -1.30
CA ARG A 185 -8.12 14.91 -1.87
C ARG A 185 -6.75 14.89 -2.58
N PRO A 186 -6.14 13.70 -2.78
CA PRO A 186 -5.01 13.55 -3.68
C PRO A 186 -5.36 14.07 -5.10
N THR A 187 -4.40 14.67 -5.79
CA THR A 187 -4.52 15.02 -7.21
C THR A 187 -4.32 13.81 -8.11
N GLU A 188 -3.50 12.85 -7.68
CA GLU A 188 -3.19 11.63 -8.45
C GLU A 188 -3.09 10.41 -7.52
N ILE A 189 -3.58 9.27 -7.99
CA ILE A 189 -3.40 7.95 -7.39
C ILE A 189 -3.19 6.93 -8.52
N HIS A 190 -2.03 6.27 -8.53
CA HIS A 190 -1.62 5.27 -9.52
C HIS A 190 -1.47 3.91 -8.87
N ARG A 191 -1.96 2.86 -9.54
CA ARG A 191 -2.06 1.51 -9.00
C ARG A 191 -1.74 0.45 -10.06
N ASP A 192 -1.31 -0.72 -9.61
CA ASP A 192 -1.20 -1.90 -10.45
C ASP A 192 -2.54 -2.63 -10.60
N GLU A 193 -2.56 -3.71 -11.39
CA GLU A 193 -3.74 -4.54 -11.65
C GLU A 193 -4.30 -5.21 -10.38
N LEU A 194 -3.49 -5.34 -9.32
CA LEU A 194 -3.89 -5.86 -8.02
C LEU A 194 -4.39 -4.75 -7.08
N GLY A 195 -4.47 -3.51 -7.56
CA GLY A 195 -4.96 -2.36 -6.81
C GLY A 195 -3.95 -1.77 -5.82
N ARG A 196 -2.68 -2.20 -5.85
CA ARG A 196 -1.63 -1.69 -4.96
C ARG A 196 -1.03 -0.42 -5.54
N LEU A 197 -0.60 0.53 -4.69
CA LEU A 197 0.10 1.73 -5.17
C LEU A 197 1.30 1.35 -6.02
N HIS A 198 1.36 1.88 -7.24
CA HIS A 198 2.42 1.58 -8.19
C HIS A 198 2.53 2.66 -9.26
N ARG A 199 3.76 3.09 -9.54
CA ARG A 199 4.10 3.87 -10.72
C ARG A 199 5.56 3.62 -11.13
N MET A 200 5.84 3.70 -12.43
CA MET A 200 7.16 3.42 -13.03
C MET A 200 7.94 4.68 -13.42
N ASP A 201 7.29 5.85 -13.38
CA ASP A 201 7.81 7.10 -13.93
C ASP A 201 7.48 8.31 -13.02
N GLY A 202 7.29 8.07 -11.72
CA GLY A 202 6.98 9.13 -10.76
C GLY A 202 6.29 8.66 -9.47
N PRO A 203 5.72 9.60 -8.69
CA PRO A 203 4.99 9.28 -7.48
C PRO A 203 3.67 8.56 -7.76
N ALA A 204 3.39 7.52 -6.96
CA ALA A 204 2.16 6.75 -7.05
C ALA A 204 0.97 7.45 -6.36
N LEU A 205 1.22 8.42 -5.49
CA LEU A 205 0.19 9.27 -4.89
C LEU A 205 0.73 10.69 -4.77
N VAL A 206 -0.09 11.69 -5.08
CA VAL A 206 0.28 13.11 -5.00
C VAL A 206 -0.85 13.92 -4.38
N PHE A 207 -0.52 14.82 -3.45
CA PHE A 207 -1.42 15.85 -2.91
C PHE A 207 -1.10 17.24 -3.49
N PRO A 208 -2.06 18.19 -3.44
CA PRO A 208 -1.91 19.54 -4.01
C PRO A 208 -0.67 20.35 -3.56
N ASP A 209 -0.13 20.10 -2.37
CA ASP A 209 1.07 20.77 -1.84
C ASP A 209 2.39 20.06 -2.21
N GLY A 210 2.33 19.04 -3.05
CA GLY A 210 3.48 18.23 -3.43
C GLY A 210 3.84 17.13 -2.45
N PHE A 211 3.08 16.94 -1.35
CA PHE A 211 3.24 15.73 -0.54
C PHE A 211 2.92 14.50 -1.39
N ALA A 212 3.91 13.63 -1.57
CA ALA A 212 3.85 12.54 -2.52
C ALA A 212 4.41 11.24 -1.94
N LEU A 213 3.88 10.11 -2.42
CA LEU A 213 4.35 8.78 -2.05
C LEU A 213 4.80 8.03 -3.31
N HIS A 214 6.03 7.51 -3.29
CA HIS A 214 6.55 6.65 -4.34
C HIS A 214 6.35 5.19 -3.97
N ALA A 215 5.88 4.39 -4.93
CA ALA A 215 5.67 2.97 -4.71
C ALA A 215 5.85 2.14 -5.98
N PHE A 216 6.44 0.96 -5.81
CA PHE A 216 6.62 -0.04 -6.86
C PHE A 216 5.96 -1.36 -6.44
N ARG A 217 4.95 -1.83 -7.18
CA ARG A 217 4.18 -3.06 -6.86
C ARG A 217 3.68 -3.11 -5.40
N GLY A 218 3.27 -1.97 -4.86
CA GLY A 218 2.81 -1.80 -3.48
C GLY A 218 3.89 -1.53 -2.43
N MET A 219 5.17 -1.66 -2.77
CA MET A 219 6.30 -1.40 -1.85
C MET A 219 6.69 0.07 -1.90
N PRO A 220 6.98 0.75 -0.76
CA PRO A 220 7.51 2.10 -0.80
C PRO A 220 8.90 2.04 -1.37
N VAL A 221 9.19 3.00 -2.23
CA VAL A 221 10.53 3.19 -2.77
C VAL A 221 10.95 4.64 -2.56
N PRO A 222 12.25 4.93 -2.42
CA PRO A 222 12.76 6.28 -2.53
C PRO A 222 12.33 6.96 -3.85
N PRO A 223 12.20 8.30 -3.89
CA PRO A 223 11.81 9.03 -5.11
C PRO A 223 12.70 8.76 -6.32
N ASP A 224 14.00 8.59 -6.07
CA ASP A 224 15.07 8.34 -7.03
C ASP A 224 15.22 6.86 -7.40
N PHE A 225 14.54 5.93 -6.73
CA PHE A 225 14.73 4.49 -6.91
C PHE A 225 14.63 4.04 -8.36
N LEU A 226 13.69 4.58 -9.13
CA LEU A 226 13.46 4.16 -10.52
C LEU A 226 14.55 4.69 -11.47
N GLU A 227 15.06 5.90 -11.21
CA GLU A 227 16.21 6.46 -11.92
C GLU A 227 17.51 5.72 -11.53
N GLU A 228 17.64 5.32 -10.25
CA GLU A 228 18.75 4.50 -9.76
C GLU A 228 18.82 3.14 -10.46
N LEU A 229 17.68 2.56 -10.86
CA LEU A 229 17.67 1.27 -11.58
C LEU A 229 18.46 1.33 -12.89
N GLU A 230 18.45 2.45 -13.61
CA GLU A 230 19.17 2.62 -14.88
C GLU A 230 20.70 2.67 -14.70
N SER A 231 21.16 3.11 -13.54
CA SER A 231 22.59 3.28 -13.20
C SER A 231 23.06 2.34 -12.08
N LEU A 232 22.27 1.30 -11.83
CA LEU A 232 22.46 0.36 -10.72
C LEU A 232 23.83 -0.32 -10.79
N THR A 233 24.50 -0.45 -9.64
CA THR A 233 25.81 -1.13 -9.51
C THR A 233 25.68 -2.38 -8.63
N PRO A 234 26.53 -3.41 -8.79
CA PRO A 234 26.50 -4.59 -7.93
C PRO A 234 26.63 -4.26 -6.44
N GLN A 235 27.43 -3.24 -6.12
CA GLN A 235 27.64 -2.79 -4.75
C GLN A 235 26.35 -2.23 -4.14
N ARG A 236 25.63 -1.36 -4.86
CA ARG A 236 24.34 -0.80 -4.42
C ARG A 236 23.30 -1.88 -4.15
N ILE A 237 23.26 -2.94 -4.98
CA ILE A 237 22.37 -4.11 -4.78
C ILE A 237 22.76 -4.85 -3.50
N THR A 238 24.06 -5.06 -3.29
CA THR A 238 24.58 -5.78 -2.11
C THR A 238 24.29 -5.01 -0.81
N ASP A 239 24.38 -3.69 -0.85
CA ASP A 239 24.18 -2.80 0.30
C ASP A 239 22.69 -2.52 0.61
N GLU A 240 21.76 -2.94 -0.26
CA GLU A 240 20.33 -2.73 -0.04
C GLU A 240 19.81 -3.60 1.11
N GLY A 241 19.39 -2.95 2.20
CA GLY A 241 18.92 -3.65 3.41
C GLY A 241 17.51 -4.24 3.25
N ASN A 242 16.66 -3.67 2.41
CA ASN A 242 15.33 -4.20 2.17
C ASN A 242 15.38 -5.37 1.17
N ALA A 243 15.16 -6.59 1.66
CA ALA A 243 15.17 -7.81 0.86
C ALA A 243 14.29 -7.75 -0.40
N GLU A 244 13.11 -7.15 -0.30
CA GLU A 244 12.19 -7.04 -1.43
C GLU A 244 12.67 -6.03 -2.49
N LEU A 245 13.23 -4.89 -2.06
CA LEU A 245 13.84 -3.93 -3.00
C LEU A 245 15.08 -4.50 -3.65
N ARG A 246 15.93 -5.18 -2.87
CA ARG A 246 17.12 -5.86 -3.35
C ARG A 246 16.77 -6.92 -4.39
N ARG A 247 15.67 -7.65 -4.20
CA ARG A 247 15.15 -8.60 -5.19
C ARG A 247 14.73 -7.90 -6.50
N VAL A 248 14.01 -6.78 -6.42
CA VAL A 248 13.65 -5.99 -7.62
C VAL A 248 14.89 -5.51 -8.34
N MET A 249 15.89 -5.03 -7.59
CA MET A 249 17.17 -4.62 -8.14
C MET A 249 17.89 -5.79 -8.84
N PHE A 250 17.92 -6.99 -8.26
CA PHE A 250 18.47 -8.18 -8.91
C PHE A 250 17.72 -8.56 -10.20
N GLU A 251 16.39 -8.52 -10.19
CA GLU A 251 15.56 -8.82 -11.35
C GLU A 251 15.80 -7.80 -12.48
N HIS A 252 15.96 -6.52 -12.15
CA HIS A 252 16.26 -5.48 -13.12
C HIS A 252 17.70 -5.56 -13.66
N TYR A 253 18.68 -5.71 -12.77
CA TYR A 253 20.10 -5.74 -13.12
C TYR A 253 20.52 -7.01 -13.87
N GLY A 254 19.85 -8.12 -13.57
CA GLY A 254 20.15 -9.45 -14.09
C GLY A 254 21.16 -10.22 -13.22
N TYR A 255 20.76 -11.41 -12.78
CA TYR A 255 21.59 -12.29 -11.95
C TYR A 255 22.92 -12.69 -12.62
N GLU A 256 22.91 -12.96 -13.93
CA GLU A 256 24.12 -13.30 -14.70
C GLU A 256 25.16 -12.18 -14.63
N ARG A 257 24.73 -10.95 -14.93
CA ARG A 257 25.60 -9.77 -14.92
C ARG A 257 26.18 -9.56 -13.52
N TYR A 258 25.33 -9.66 -12.49
CA TYR A 258 25.76 -9.53 -11.10
C TYR A 258 26.82 -10.55 -10.71
N LEU A 259 26.58 -11.84 -10.96
CA LEU A 259 27.53 -12.91 -10.60
C LEU A 259 28.87 -12.74 -11.31
N ARG A 260 28.86 -12.32 -12.59
CA ARG A 260 30.07 -12.05 -13.37
C ARG A 260 30.86 -10.86 -12.81
N GLU A 261 30.19 -9.73 -12.57
CA GLU A 261 30.85 -8.49 -12.12
C GLU A 261 31.35 -8.58 -10.66
N THR A 262 30.68 -9.37 -9.81
CA THR A 262 31.12 -9.61 -8.43
C THR A 262 32.21 -10.66 -8.28
N GLY A 263 32.58 -11.35 -9.37
CA GLY A 263 33.55 -12.44 -9.32
C GLY A 263 33.07 -13.63 -8.48
N ALA A 264 31.75 -13.86 -8.44
CA ALA A 264 31.15 -14.98 -7.72
C ALA A 264 31.75 -16.31 -8.22
N LYS A 265 31.87 -17.28 -7.32
CA LYS A 265 32.35 -18.62 -7.64
C LYS A 265 31.18 -19.61 -7.60
N PRO A 266 31.11 -20.57 -8.54
CA PRO A 266 30.08 -21.59 -8.50
C PRO A 266 30.24 -22.46 -7.24
N VAL A 267 29.11 -22.87 -6.67
CA VAL A 267 29.04 -23.76 -5.50
C VAL A 267 29.25 -25.21 -5.91
N ASP A 268 28.70 -25.59 -7.07
CA ASP A 268 28.81 -26.94 -7.62
C ASP A 268 28.73 -26.90 -9.16
N ARG A 269 29.29 -27.91 -9.82
CA ARG A 269 29.27 -28.05 -11.28
C ARG A 269 29.38 -29.53 -11.68
N ASP A 270 28.48 -29.96 -12.54
CA ASP A 270 28.49 -31.30 -13.13
C ASP A 270 28.03 -31.27 -14.61
N GLU A 271 27.74 -32.42 -15.21
CA GLU A 271 27.26 -32.51 -16.60
C GLU A 271 25.86 -31.91 -16.84
N THR A 272 25.09 -31.63 -15.79
CA THR A 272 23.72 -31.10 -15.88
C THR A 272 23.68 -29.58 -15.83
N GLY A 273 24.62 -28.93 -15.14
CA GLY A 273 24.68 -27.47 -15.06
C GLY A 273 25.71 -26.93 -14.07
N VAL A 274 25.61 -25.64 -13.77
CA VAL A 274 26.43 -24.95 -12.78
C VAL A 274 25.54 -24.32 -11.71
N LEU A 275 25.80 -24.64 -10.44
CA LEU A 275 25.07 -24.07 -9.31
C LEU A 275 25.79 -22.83 -8.78
N TRP A 276 25.05 -21.76 -8.60
CA TRP A 276 25.53 -20.48 -8.11
C TRP A 276 24.75 -20.08 -6.85
N ARG A 277 25.43 -19.36 -5.94
CA ARG A 277 24.84 -18.88 -4.68
C ARG A 277 25.30 -17.46 -4.41
N ILE A 278 24.34 -16.58 -4.14
CA ILE A 278 24.57 -15.22 -3.66
C ILE A 278 24.13 -15.21 -2.20
N ALA A 279 25.10 -15.07 -1.30
CA ALA A 279 24.80 -14.91 0.12
C ALA A 279 24.01 -13.62 0.34
N GLN A 280 22.98 -13.68 1.18
CA GLN A 280 22.18 -12.51 1.55
C GLN A 280 22.41 -12.18 3.03
N PHE A 281 22.46 -10.89 3.37
CA PHE A 281 22.48 -10.45 4.75
C PHE A 281 21.04 -10.44 5.29
N ASP A 282 20.81 -11.11 6.42
CA ASP A 282 19.52 -11.19 7.13
C ASP A 282 18.34 -11.70 6.27
N ASP A 283 18.64 -12.56 5.29
CA ASP A 283 17.65 -13.12 4.35
C ASP A 283 18.12 -14.48 3.79
N GLU A 284 17.26 -15.23 3.12
CA GLU A 284 17.62 -16.49 2.47
C GLU A 284 18.51 -16.26 1.24
N ASP A 285 19.56 -17.08 1.12
CA ASP A 285 20.45 -17.05 -0.05
C ASP A 285 19.70 -17.15 -1.38
N ILE A 286 20.19 -16.43 -2.37
CA ILE A 286 19.72 -16.59 -3.74
C ILE A 286 20.52 -17.72 -4.39
N VAL A 287 19.83 -18.78 -4.80
CA VAL A 287 20.44 -19.93 -5.49
C VAL A 287 19.92 -20.00 -6.93
N MET A 288 20.86 -20.11 -7.87
CA MET A 288 20.60 -20.08 -9.30
C MET A 288 21.30 -21.27 -9.97
N VAL A 289 20.66 -21.90 -10.94
CA VAL A 289 21.33 -22.87 -11.82
C VAL A 289 21.48 -22.29 -13.22
N GLU A 290 22.71 -22.34 -13.73
CA GLU A 290 23.06 -22.04 -15.11
C GLU A 290 23.00 -23.34 -15.91
N VAL A 291 22.14 -23.37 -16.93
CA VAL A 291 21.96 -24.50 -17.84
C VAL A 291 22.00 -24.03 -19.28
N VAL A 292 22.45 -24.89 -20.19
CA VAL A 292 22.41 -24.64 -21.63
C VAL A 292 21.34 -25.54 -22.23
N ASN A 293 20.45 -24.99 -23.06
CA ASN A 293 19.43 -25.78 -23.73
C ASN A 293 20.07 -26.94 -24.50
N SER A 294 19.53 -28.14 -24.30
CA SER A 294 19.96 -29.36 -24.98
C SER A 294 19.58 -29.34 -26.47
N THR A 295 18.42 -28.73 -26.79
CA THR A 295 17.94 -28.57 -28.17
C THR A 295 18.41 -27.22 -28.71
N PRO A 296 19.13 -27.18 -29.84
CA PRO A 296 19.43 -25.92 -30.52
C PRO A 296 18.14 -25.19 -30.92
N GLU A 297 18.18 -23.86 -30.86
CA GLU A 297 17.16 -23.00 -31.45
C GLU A 297 17.06 -23.26 -32.97
N PRO A 298 15.97 -22.82 -33.65
CA PRO A 298 15.82 -23.01 -35.09
C PRO A 298 16.97 -22.47 -35.96
N ASP A 299 17.75 -21.53 -35.44
CA ASP A 299 18.95 -20.95 -36.06
C ASP A 299 20.26 -21.71 -35.73
N GLY A 300 20.17 -22.81 -34.98
CA GLY A 300 21.30 -23.62 -34.54
C GLY A 300 22.02 -23.11 -33.29
N THR A 301 21.60 -21.99 -32.71
CA THR A 301 22.21 -21.45 -31.49
C THR A 301 21.75 -22.20 -30.24
N ARG A 302 22.57 -22.21 -29.19
CA ARG A 302 22.18 -22.70 -27.86
C ARG A 302 22.09 -21.51 -26.91
N ARG A 303 21.02 -21.47 -26.12
CA ARG A 303 20.79 -20.42 -25.13
C ARG A 303 21.17 -20.90 -23.74
N THR A 304 21.83 -20.03 -22.98
CA THR A 304 22.09 -20.22 -21.55
C THR A 304 20.92 -19.64 -20.76
N TYR A 305 20.40 -20.42 -19.83
CA TYR A 305 19.34 -20.05 -18.91
C TYR A 305 19.87 -20.02 -17.49
N TRP A 306 19.40 -19.03 -16.74
CA TRP A 306 19.71 -18.85 -15.34
C TRP A 306 18.40 -18.96 -14.57
N LEU A 307 18.20 -20.10 -13.91
CA LEU A 307 16.93 -20.43 -13.26
C LEU A 307 17.09 -20.39 -11.74
N ARG A 308 16.19 -19.68 -11.06
CA ARG A 308 16.17 -19.65 -9.60
C ARG A 308 15.64 -20.97 -9.05
N VAL A 309 16.35 -21.53 -8.06
CA VAL A 309 16.03 -22.80 -7.41
C VAL A 309 15.95 -22.61 -5.88
N PRO A 310 15.41 -23.58 -5.12
CA PRO A 310 15.30 -23.46 -3.67
C PRO A 310 16.65 -23.16 -2.99
N PRO A 311 16.66 -22.36 -1.91
CA PRO A 311 17.90 -21.94 -1.24
C PRO A 311 18.67 -23.11 -0.60
N ARG A 312 17.99 -24.23 -0.35
CA ARG A 312 18.55 -25.44 0.26
C ARG A 312 19.25 -26.36 -0.74
N THR A 313 19.13 -26.10 -2.04
CA THR A 313 19.74 -26.90 -3.10
C THR A 313 21.27 -26.89 -2.99
N ARG A 314 21.88 -28.07 -3.09
CA ARG A 314 23.32 -28.29 -2.84
C ARG A 314 24.12 -28.67 -4.07
N THR A 315 23.50 -29.31 -5.06
CA THR A 315 24.19 -29.75 -6.28
C THR A 315 23.54 -29.24 -7.55
N ALA A 316 24.31 -29.16 -8.64
CA ALA A 316 23.81 -28.78 -9.96
C ALA A 316 22.71 -29.74 -10.43
N ARG A 317 22.91 -31.06 -10.32
CA ARG A 317 21.88 -32.06 -10.63
C ARG A 317 20.56 -31.87 -9.87
N GLU A 318 20.63 -31.62 -8.56
CA GLU A 318 19.43 -31.36 -7.74
C GLU A 318 18.69 -30.12 -8.23
N ALA A 319 19.43 -29.07 -8.57
CA ALA A 319 18.87 -27.84 -9.10
C ALA A 319 18.16 -28.05 -10.44
N VAL A 320 18.80 -28.75 -11.38
CA VAL A 320 18.20 -29.04 -12.68
C VAL A 320 16.98 -29.95 -12.53
N ALA A 321 17.07 -31.03 -11.74
CA ALA A 321 15.93 -31.92 -11.47
C ALA A 321 14.70 -31.16 -10.94
N TRP A 322 14.91 -30.23 -10.01
CA TRP A 322 13.84 -29.41 -9.45
C TRP A 322 13.12 -28.56 -10.50
N THR A 323 13.85 -28.03 -11.50
CA THR A 323 13.24 -27.25 -12.60
C THR A 323 12.26 -28.08 -13.46
N PHE A 324 12.38 -29.42 -13.42
CA PHE A 324 11.45 -30.37 -14.05
C PHE A 324 10.41 -30.95 -13.08
N GLY A 325 10.38 -30.50 -11.82
CA GLY A 325 9.50 -31.05 -10.78
C GLY A 325 9.87 -32.45 -10.32
N LEU A 326 11.14 -32.85 -10.46
CA LEU A 326 11.67 -34.16 -10.10
C LEU A 326 12.69 -34.06 -8.95
N ASP A 327 12.91 -35.17 -8.26
CA ASP A 327 14.06 -35.33 -7.37
C ASP A 327 15.33 -35.74 -8.16
N ALA A 328 16.50 -35.56 -7.54
CA ALA A 328 17.80 -35.78 -8.19
C ALA A 328 18.06 -37.25 -8.59
N GLU A 329 17.50 -38.21 -7.85
CA GLU A 329 17.66 -39.65 -8.10
C GLU A 329 16.79 -40.10 -9.28
N SER A 330 15.57 -39.55 -9.37
CA SER A 330 14.61 -39.76 -10.46
C SER A 330 14.99 -39.00 -11.74
N TYR A 331 15.83 -37.98 -11.65
CA TYR A 331 16.31 -37.23 -12.80
C TYR A 331 17.37 -38.03 -13.58
N ALA A 332 16.93 -38.71 -14.64
CA ALA A 332 17.77 -39.46 -15.57
C ALA A 332 17.61 -38.90 -17.00
N PRO A 333 18.31 -37.80 -17.35
CA PRO A 333 18.23 -37.26 -18.70
C PRO A 333 18.75 -38.31 -19.70
N SER A 334 17.88 -38.76 -20.61
CA SER A 334 18.28 -39.61 -21.73
C SER A 334 19.30 -38.85 -22.58
N ARG A 335 20.42 -39.52 -22.89
CA ARG A 335 21.61 -38.97 -23.56
C ARG A 335 21.32 -37.84 -24.56
N GLN A 336 22.05 -36.75 -24.33
CA GLN A 336 22.39 -35.65 -25.23
C GLN A 336 22.58 -36.14 -26.68
N THR A 337 21.80 -35.58 -27.60
CA THR A 337 22.11 -35.55 -29.05
C THR A 337 22.68 -34.22 -29.45
#